data_AF-A0A7C4ZPK7-F1
#
_entry.id   AF-A0A7C4ZPK7-F1
#
_cell.length_a   1.000
_cell.length_b   1.000
_cell.length_c   1.000
_cell.angle_alpha   90.00
_cell.angle_beta   90.00
_cell.angle_gamma   90.00
#
_symmetry.space_group_name_H-M   'P 1'
#
loop_
_entity.id
_entity.type
_entity.pdbx_description
1 polymer ?
#
loop_
_entity_poly.entity_id
_entity_poly.type
_entity_poly.pdbx_seq_one_letter_code
_entity_poly.pdbx_strand_id
1 'polypeptide(L)'
;MGGQSPPISRGRGGANYSIGVVYCLPDRSVFFASGRTGPHGAFWRDYWTTRERCLSNIAANLEAVNRRISAAAERAGRSAREVTLVAVTKTHPLETVIEAYQAGLRHFGENRAAEGKAKAAGLVEWLQQTGGEPPVWHLIGHLQSRQVDEALGVYPFIHSLDSLKLAQRLDRLAARDNYPPVEVLLQCNVSGEASKSGFELAQWSSDKRQWQNFLETVVQISRLDKVVIRGLMTMAPWFDNPAEARPTFQSLAALRVRLQTELPHLDWTHLSMGMSDDFEIAIEEGATLIRVGRILFGERN
;
A
#
# COMPACT_ATOMS: atom_id res chain seq x y z
N MET A 1 -19.77 -78.36 28.45
CA MET A 1 -21.17 -77.90 28.62
C MET A 1 -21.07 -76.46 29.10
N GLY A 2 -21.27 -75.46 28.24
CA GLY A 2 -22.56 -74.76 28.08
C GLY A 2 -22.68 -73.70 29.18
N GLY A 3 -22.86 -72.40 28.96
CA GLY A 3 -23.14 -71.54 27.80
C GLY A 3 -23.20 -70.10 28.39
N GLN A 4 -22.70 -69.11 27.66
CA GLN A 4 -23.43 -67.92 27.18
C GLN A 4 -24.43 -67.30 28.18
N SER A 5 -24.37 -66.00 28.46
CA SER A 5 -24.92 -64.92 27.59
C SER A 5 -24.76 -63.55 28.32
N PRO A 6 -25.13 -62.38 27.73
CA PRO A 6 -24.49 -61.67 26.62
C PRO A 6 -24.32 -60.15 26.99
N PRO A 7 -24.45 -59.11 26.11
CA PRO A 7 -23.36 -58.16 25.87
C PRO A 7 -23.63 -56.67 26.18
N ILE A 8 -22.53 -55.93 26.01
CA ILE A 8 -22.20 -54.48 26.02
C ILE A 8 -23.26 -53.49 25.44
N SER A 9 -23.52 -52.36 26.13
CA SER A 9 -23.33 -50.98 25.57
C SER A 9 -23.49 -49.80 26.57
N ARG A 10 -22.48 -48.92 26.52
CA ARG A 10 -22.38 -47.44 26.67
C ARG A 10 -23.23 -46.64 27.70
N GLY A 11 -22.54 -45.83 28.51
CA GLY A 11 -23.02 -44.50 28.94
C GLY A 11 -22.34 -43.80 30.15
N ARG A 12 -21.60 -42.71 29.86
CA ARG A 12 -21.26 -41.50 30.67
C ARG A 12 -20.19 -41.51 31.78
N GLY A 13 -19.29 -40.52 31.70
CA GLY A 13 -18.77 -39.78 32.87
C GLY A 13 -17.28 -39.36 32.84
N GLY A 14 -17.01 -38.05 32.72
CA GLY A 14 -15.85 -37.40 33.34
C GLY A 14 -14.72 -36.89 32.42
N ALA A 15 -14.86 -35.68 31.86
CA ALA A 15 -13.72 -34.89 31.39
C ALA A 15 -13.35 -33.85 32.46
N ASN A 16 -12.17 -34.02 33.09
CA ASN A 16 -11.61 -33.03 34.01
C ASN A 16 -10.95 -31.90 33.21
N TYR A 17 -11.44 -30.67 33.38
CA TYR A 17 -10.81 -29.46 32.88
C TYR A 17 -9.74 -28.98 33.88
N SER A 18 -8.55 -28.64 33.39
CA SER A 18 -7.52 -27.95 34.18
C SER A 18 -7.55 -26.46 33.82
N ILE A 19 -7.72 -25.61 34.83
CA ILE A 19 -7.63 -24.15 34.71
C ILE A 19 -6.14 -23.79 34.53
N GLY A 20 -5.79 -23.21 33.39
CA GLY A 20 -4.46 -22.64 33.17
C GLY A 20 -4.35 -21.27 33.84
N VAL A 21 -3.34 -21.07 34.69
CA VAL A 21 -3.03 -19.77 35.28
C VAL A 21 -2.11 -19.01 34.33
N VAL A 22 -2.48 -17.77 33.98
CA VAL A 22 -1.70 -16.88 33.13
C VAL A 22 -0.81 -16.01 34.02
N TYR A 23 0.51 -16.07 33.81
CA TYR A 23 1.44 -15.10 34.38
C TYR A 23 1.90 -14.15 33.27
N CYS A 24 1.81 -12.85 33.55
CA CYS A 24 2.31 -11.80 32.67
C CYS A 24 3.53 -11.16 33.34
N LEU A 25 4.70 -11.29 32.72
CA LEU A 25 5.93 -10.65 33.18
C LEU A 25 6.13 -9.28 32.51
N PRO A 26 6.96 -8.39 33.07
CA PRO A 26 7.14 -7.01 32.59
C PRO A 26 7.64 -6.87 31.14
N ASP A 27 8.21 -7.93 30.57
CA ASP A 27 8.68 -8.02 29.18
C ASP A 27 7.61 -8.56 28.20
N ARG A 28 6.36 -8.72 28.68
CA ARG A 28 5.19 -9.24 27.94
C ARG A 28 5.32 -10.68 27.46
N SER A 29 6.24 -11.47 28.01
CA SER A 29 6.19 -12.92 27.83
C SER A 29 4.97 -13.51 28.56
N VAL A 30 4.22 -14.37 27.85
CA VAL A 30 3.05 -15.07 28.40
C VAL A 30 3.35 -16.56 28.42
N PHE A 31 3.36 -17.15 29.62
CA PHE A 31 3.58 -18.58 29.78
C PHE A 31 2.25 -19.32 29.97
N PHE A 32 2.06 -20.39 29.19
CA PHE A 32 0.97 -21.35 29.39
C PHE A 32 1.57 -22.67 29.87
N ALA A 33 1.35 -23.03 31.13
CA ALA A 33 1.65 -24.36 31.62
C ALA A 33 0.35 -25.19 31.62
N SER A 34 0.27 -26.18 30.72
CA SER A 34 -0.70 -27.28 30.85
C SER A 34 0.07 -28.59 30.88
N GLY A 35 -0.05 -29.32 31.99
CA GLY A 35 0.55 -30.64 32.14
C GLY A 35 -0.53 -31.71 32.20
N ARG A 36 -0.38 -32.80 31.44
CA ARG A 36 -1.07 -34.07 31.71
C ARG A 36 -0.04 -35.10 32.14
N THR A 37 -0.22 -35.69 33.31
CA THR A 37 0.58 -36.82 33.79
C THR A 37 -0.04 -38.12 33.25
N GLY A 38 0.69 -38.83 32.39
CA GLY A 38 0.38 -40.21 32.01
C GLY A 38 1.16 -41.22 32.86
N PRO A 39 0.63 -42.44 33.12
CA PRO A 39 1.35 -43.48 33.83
C PRO A 39 2.41 -44.08 32.91
N HIS A 40 3.61 -44.33 33.45
CA HIS A 40 4.86 -44.69 32.75
C HIS A 40 5.61 -43.49 32.17
N GLY A 41 6.55 -42.98 32.96
CA GLY A 41 7.39 -41.81 32.71
C GLY A 41 8.23 -41.88 31.42
N ALA A 42 7.61 -41.58 30.29
CA ALA A 42 8.27 -41.24 29.05
C ALA A 42 8.15 -39.73 28.83
N PHE A 43 9.28 -39.03 28.96
CA PHE A 43 9.41 -37.60 28.63
C PHE A 43 9.31 -37.46 27.10
N TRP A 44 8.19 -36.95 26.60
CA TRP A 44 8.13 -36.50 25.21
C TRP A 44 8.82 -35.14 25.12
N ARG A 45 9.90 -35.06 24.33
CA ARG A 45 10.47 -33.79 23.89
C ARG A 45 9.52 -33.21 22.85
N ASP A 46 8.60 -32.38 23.30
CA ASP A 46 7.80 -31.54 22.40
C ASP A 46 8.73 -30.51 21.75
N TYR A 47 8.88 -30.63 20.44
CA TYR A 47 9.42 -29.57 19.60
C TYR A 47 8.38 -28.46 19.52
N TRP A 48 8.46 -27.52 20.46
CA TRP A 48 7.83 -26.22 20.30
C TRP A 48 8.67 -25.44 19.30
N THR A 49 8.27 -25.43 18.03
CA THR A 49 8.68 -24.36 17.13
C THR A 49 7.94 -23.11 17.59
N THR A 50 8.60 -22.32 18.43
CA THR A 50 8.26 -20.92 18.65
C THR A 50 8.32 -20.24 17.29
N ARG A 51 7.22 -20.25 16.54
CA ARG A 51 6.96 -19.22 15.54
C ARG A 51 6.74 -17.94 16.34
N GLU A 52 7.82 -17.38 16.84
CA GLU A 52 7.99 -15.93 16.92
C GLU A 52 7.87 -15.42 15.49
N ARG A 53 6.64 -15.39 14.98
CA ARG A 53 6.28 -14.41 13.99
C ARG A 53 6.60 -13.11 14.71
N CYS A 54 7.68 -12.44 14.29
CA CYS A 54 7.87 -11.02 14.57
C CYS A 54 6.59 -10.35 14.11
N LEU A 55 5.60 -10.27 15.01
CA LEU A 55 4.32 -9.65 14.76
C LEU A 55 4.66 -8.17 14.68
N SER A 56 4.89 -7.72 13.45
CA SER A 56 4.96 -6.31 13.12
C SER A 56 3.79 -5.61 13.79
N ASN A 57 4.07 -4.86 14.86
CA ASN A 57 3.07 -4.03 15.49
C ASN A 57 2.84 -2.84 14.55
N ILE A 58 1.90 -3.00 13.61
CA ILE A 58 1.62 -2.00 12.55
C ILE A 58 1.36 -0.62 13.16
N ALA A 59 0.70 -0.55 14.33
CA ALA A 59 0.47 0.72 15.03
C ALA A 59 1.78 1.38 15.51
N ALA A 60 2.71 0.61 16.09
CA ALA A 60 4.01 1.13 16.51
C ALA A 60 4.87 1.56 15.31
N ASN A 61 4.82 0.80 14.22
CA ASN A 61 5.51 1.15 12.97
C ASN A 61 4.93 2.42 12.36
N LEU A 62 3.61 2.54 12.32
CA LEU A 62 2.90 3.73 11.84
C LEU A 62 3.28 4.97 12.65
N GLU A 63 3.33 4.86 13.98
CA GLU A 63 3.83 5.94 14.84
C GLU A 63 5.27 6.35 14.50
N ALA A 64 6.17 5.38 14.29
CA ALA A 64 7.55 5.65 13.92
C ALA A 64 7.63 6.35 12.55
N VAL A 65 6.85 5.90 11.56
CA VAL A 65 6.75 6.52 10.24
C VAL A 65 6.20 7.95 10.36
N ASN A 66 5.13 8.17 11.13
CA ASN A 66 4.55 9.51 11.33
C ASN A 66 5.52 10.49 12.00
N ARG A 67 6.36 10.03 12.94
CA ARG A 67 7.45 10.85 13.51
C ARG A 67 8.47 11.25 12.45
N ARG A 68 8.88 10.32 11.57
CA ARG A 68 9.81 10.59 10.46
C ARG A 68 9.22 11.56 9.44
N ILE A 69 7.94 11.40 9.08
CA ILE A 69 7.19 12.34 8.22
C ILE A 69 7.20 13.74 8.84
N SER A 70 6.86 13.84 10.13
CA SER A 70 6.79 15.13 10.82
C SER A 70 8.14 15.84 10.85
N ALA A 71 9.22 15.11 11.18
CA ALA A 71 10.57 15.66 11.19
C ALA A 71 11.04 16.09 9.78
N ALA A 72 10.71 15.32 8.73
CA ALA A 72 11.06 15.69 7.36
C ALA A 72 10.29 16.93 6.88
N ALA A 73 9.00 17.01 7.18
CA ALA A 73 8.18 18.18 6.86
C ALA A 73 8.68 19.44 7.59
N GLU A 74 9.05 19.31 8.87
CA GLU A 74 9.63 20.40 9.65
C GLU A 74 10.95 20.91 9.05
N ARG A 75 11.88 20.02 8.68
CA ARG A 75 13.11 20.41 7.98
C ARG A 75 12.84 21.14 6.66
N ALA A 76 11.73 20.83 5.99
CA ALA A 76 11.30 21.47 4.76
C ALA A 76 10.53 22.79 4.99
N GLY A 77 10.25 23.17 6.24
CA GLY A 77 9.42 24.32 6.57
C GLY A 77 7.94 24.14 6.18
N ARG A 78 7.44 22.89 6.17
CA ARG A 78 6.09 22.52 5.71
C ARG A 78 5.29 21.81 6.80
N SER A 79 3.97 21.76 6.63
CA SER A 79 3.11 20.99 7.53
C SER A 79 3.13 19.50 7.17
N ALA A 80 3.29 18.63 8.16
CA ALA A 80 3.15 17.18 7.98
C ALA A 80 1.78 16.77 7.41
N ARG A 81 0.74 17.60 7.62
CA ARG A 81 -0.62 17.37 7.08
C ARG A 81 -0.70 17.50 5.56
N GLU A 82 0.29 18.09 4.92
CA GLU A 82 0.39 18.15 3.45
C GLU A 82 0.88 16.82 2.83
N VAL A 83 1.29 15.87 3.67
CA VAL A 83 1.84 14.58 3.24
C VAL A 83 0.84 13.47 3.58
N THR A 84 0.31 12.84 2.55
CA THR A 84 -0.52 11.64 2.68
C THR A 84 0.35 10.40 2.57
N LEU A 85 0.26 9.55 3.60
CA LEU A 85 0.89 8.23 3.64
C LEU A 85 0.02 7.20 2.93
N VAL A 86 0.47 6.72 1.78
CA VAL A 86 -0.16 5.60 1.07
C VAL A 86 0.50 4.29 1.52
N ALA A 87 -0.21 3.48 2.29
CA ALA A 87 0.28 2.21 2.80
C ALA A 87 0.25 1.13 1.71
N VAL A 88 1.42 0.66 1.29
CA VAL A 88 1.59 -0.28 0.18
C VAL A 88 1.38 -1.71 0.68
N THR A 89 0.21 -2.26 0.39
CA THR A 89 -0.25 -3.57 0.90
C THR A 89 -0.10 -4.71 -0.10
N LYS A 90 0.58 -4.48 -1.24
CA LYS A 90 0.87 -5.52 -2.23
C LYS A 90 1.47 -6.75 -1.57
N THR A 91 1.07 -7.93 -2.00
CA THR A 91 1.48 -9.24 -1.47
C THR A 91 1.10 -9.54 -0.01
N HIS A 92 0.48 -8.60 0.71
CA HIS A 92 -0.10 -8.84 2.04
C HIS A 92 -1.55 -9.31 1.93
N PRO A 93 -2.00 -10.20 2.83
CA PRO A 93 -3.38 -10.68 2.82
C PRO A 93 -4.34 -9.63 3.40
N LEU A 94 -5.65 -9.87 3.27
CA LEU A 94 -6.69 -8.95 3.72
C LEU A 94 -6.61 -8.65 5.22
N GLU A 95 -6.23 -9.64 6.03
CA GLU A 95 -6.11 -9.49 7.49
C GLU A 95 -5.10 -8.40 7.85
N THR A 96 -3.98 -8.30 7.14
CA THR A 96 -3.00 -7.23 7.33
C THR A 96 -3.57 -5.86 6.96
N VAL A 97 -4.44 -5.78 5.93
CA VAL A 97 -5.12 -4.52 5.57
C VAL A 97 -6.12 -4.13 6.67
N ILE A 98 -6.84 -5.08 7.24
CA ILE A 98 -7.77 -4.83 8.36
C ILE A 98 -7.00 -4.34 9.58
N GLU A 99 -5.91 -5.01 9.97
CA GLU A 99 -5.05 -4.59 11.09
C GLU A 99 -4.51 -3.17 10.86
N ALA A 100 -4.08 -2.86 9.63
CA ALA A 100 -3.61 -1.53 9.23
C ALA A 100 -4.70 -0.46 9.32
N TYR A 101 -5.91 -0.78 8.86
CA TYR A 101 -7.07 0.09 8.95
C TYR A 101 -7.42 0.37 10.43
N GLN A 102 -7.43 -0.65 11.28
CA GLN A 102 -7.65 -0.50 12.71
C GLN A 102 -6.58 0.35 13.39
N ALA A 103 -5.32 0.28 12.92
CA ALA A 103 -4.24 1.15 13.39
C ALA A 103 -4.37 2.62 12.93
N GLY A 104 -5.35 2.95 12.09
CA GLY A 104 -5.65 4.31 11.66
C GLY A 104 -5.26 4.63 10.21
N LEU A 105 -4.71 3.68 9.44
CA LEU A 105 -4.43 3.91 8.03
C LEU A 105 -5.74 4.00 7.22
N ARG A 106 -5.78 4.95 6.29
CA ARG A 106 -6.95 5.21 5.44
C ARG A 106 -6.65 5.24 3.94
N HIS A 107 -5.36 5.24 3.55
CA HIS A 107 -4.93 5.21 2.16
C HIS A 107 -4.13 3.94 1.90
N PHE A 108 -4.60 3.10 0.98
CA PHE A 108 -3.96 1.82 0.64
C PHE A 108 -3.52 1.79 -0.82
N GLY A 109 -2.29 1.34 -1.05
CA GLY A 109 -1.64 1.27 -2.36
C GLY A 109 -1.43 -0.16 -2.83
N GLU A 110 -1.88 -0.46 -4.05
CA GLU A 110 -1.72 -1.77 -4.67
C GLU A 110 -0.99 -1.69 -6.00
N ASN A 111 -0.20 -2.73 -6.30
CA ASN A 111 0.54 -2.81 -7.56
C ASN A 111 -0.27 -3.49 -8.67
N ARG A 112 -1.26 -4.33 -8.32
CA ARG A 112 -2.05 -5.12 -9.25
C ARG A 112 -3.53 -4.87 -9.02
N ALA A 113 -4.26 -4.49 -10.07
CA ALA A 113 -5.66 -4.10 -9.97
C ALA A 113 -6.56 -5.23 -9.42
N ALA A 114 -6.47 -6.46 -9.95
CA ALA A 114 -7.22 -7.59 -9.42
C ALA A 114 -6.96 -7.89 -7.93
N GLU A 115 -5.71 -7.77 -7.48
CA GLU A 115 -5.33 -8.05 -6.09
C GLU A 115 -5.98 -7.05 -5.13
N GLY A 116 -5.87 -5.75 -5.43
CA GLY A 116 -6.51 -4.74 -4.59
C GLY A 116 -8.03 -4.72 -4.71
N LYS A 117 -8.61 -5.07 -5.87
CA LYS A 117 -10.06 -5.27 -6.00
C LYS A 117 -10.59 -6.32 -5.02
N ALA A 118 -9.90 -7.46 -4.90
CA ALA A 118 -10.28 -8.50 -3.94
C ALA A 118 -10.19 -8.01 -2.50
N LYS A 119 -9.12 -7.29 -2.14
CA LYS A 119 -8.96 -6.73 -0.78
C LYS A 119 -9.96 -5.62 -0.48
N ALA A 120 -10.25 -4.74 -1.43
CA ALA A 120 -11.22 -3.68 -1.29
C ALA A 120 -12.62 -4.24 -1.02
N ALA A 121 -13.04 -5.27 -1.78
CA ALA A 121 -14.31 -5.95 -1.57
C ALA A 121 -14.39 -6.58 -0.17
N GLY A 122 -13.38 -7.37 0.23
CA GLY A 122 -13.38 -8.01 1.54
C GLY A 122 -13.32 -7.02 2.71
N LEU A 123 -12.62 -5.89 2.54
CA LEU A 123 -12.61 -4.83 3.56
C LEU A 123 -13.96 -4.13 3.67
N VAL A 124 -14.65 -3.90 2.55
CA VAL A 124 -16.02 -3.35 2.56
C VAL A 124 -16.98 -4.29 3.30
N GLU A 125 -16.91 -5.60 3.02
CA GLU A 125 -17.71 -6.60 3.74
C GLU A 125 -17.45 -6.58 5.25
N TRP A 126 -16.18 -6.48 5.66
CA TRP A 126 -15.79 -6.35 7.07
C TRP A 126 -16.31 -5.05 7.70
N LEU A 127 -16.22 -3.92 6.98
CA LEU A 127 -16.72 -2.61 7.45
C LEU A 127 -18.25 -2.57 7.58
N GLN A 128 -18.99 -3.27 6.72
CA GLN A 128 -20.45 -3.38 6.85
C GLN A 128 -20.86 -4.08 8.15
N GLN A 129 -20.02 -4.99 8.66
CA GLN A 129 -20.27 -5.72 9.90
C GLN A 129 -19.81 -4.97 11.15
N THR A 130 -18.73 -4.19 11.04
CA THR A 130 -18.06 -3.56 12.18
C THR A 130 -18.29 -2.06 12.30
N GLY A 131 -18.79 -1.42 11.25
CA GLY A 131 -18.91 0.03 11.14
C GLY A 131 -17.58 0.70 10.80
N GLY A 132 -17.63 1.76 10.00
CA GLY A 132 -16.47 2.57 9.63
C GLY A 132 -16.61 3.20 8.25
N GLU A 133 -15.72 4.14 7.95
CA GLU A 133 -15.68 4.80 6.66
C GLU A 133 -14.81 4.01 5.67
N PRO A 134 -15.22 3.87 4.39
CA PRO A 134 -14.38 3.25 3.37
C PRO A 134 -13.03 3.97 3.25
N PRO A 135 -11.90 3.24 3.16
CA PRO A 135 -10.62 3.87 2.87
C PRO A 135 -10.50 4.26 1.39
N VAL A 136 -9.46 5.02 1.08
CA VAL A 136 -9.10 5.39 -0.28
C VAL A 136 -8.08 4.37 -0.84
N TRP A 137 -8.40 3.80 -2.00
CA TRP A 137 -7.53 2.88 -2.70
C TRP A 137 -6.78 3.58 -3.84
N HIS A 138 -5.48 3.33 -3.91
CA HIS A 138 -4.56 3.86 -4.91
C HIS A 138 -3.98 2.72 -5.73
N LEU A 139 -4.10 2.77 -7.06
CA LEU A 139 -3.34 1.88 -7.94
C LEU A 139 -2.01 2.55 -8.26
N ILE A 140 -0.92 1.98 -7.73
CA ILE A 140 0.42 2.57 -7.81
C ILE A 140 1.39 1.77 -8.68
N GLY A 141 1.00 0.57 -9.10
CA GLY A 141 1.72 -0.24 -10.07
C GLY A 141 1.22 -0.01 -11.48
N HIS A 142 2.01 -0.43 -12.48
CA HIS A 142 1.68 -0.27 -13.89
C HIS A 142 0.32 -0.88 -14.24
N LEU A 143 -0.57 -0.07 -14.82
CA LEU A 143 -1.88 -0.50 -15.30
C LEU A 143 -1.84 -0.87 -16.77
N GLN A 144 -1.89 -2.17 -17.05
CA GLN A 144 -2.01 -2.65 -18.42
C GLN A 144 -3.40 -2.29 -18.97
N SER A 145 -3.48 -1.90 -20.24
CA SER A 145 -4.74 -1.54 -20.89
C SER A 145 -5.85 -2.59 -20.70
N ARG A 146 -5.52 -3.88 -20.78
CA ARG A 146 -6.49 -4.98 -20.61
C ARG A 146 -7.07 -5.11 -19.19
N GLN A 147 -6.44 -4.49 -18.19
CA GLN A 147 -6.84 -4.55 -16.78
C GLN A 147 -7.59 -3.30 -16.32
N VAL A 148 -7.91 -2.36 -17.23
CA VAL A 148 -8.64 -1.14 -16.88
C VAL A 148 -9.99 -1.47 -16.21
N ASP A 149 -10.70 -2.49 -16.68
CA ASP A 149 -11.98 -2.93 -16.08
C ASP A 149 -11.81 -3.45 -14.64
N GLU A 150 -10.62 -3.93 -14.25
CA GLU A 150 -10.32 -4.32 -12.86
C GLU A 150 -10.08 -3.12 -11.95
N ALA A 151 -9.69 -1.98 -12.53
CA ALA A 151 -9.33 -0.78 -11.79
C ALA A 151 -10.53 0.16 -11.56
N LEU A 152 -11.41 0.29 -12.56
CA LEU A 152 -12.57 1.18 -12.48
C LEU A 152 -13.53 0.79 -11.34
N GLY A 153 -14.03 1.80 -10.62
CA GLY A 153 -14.93 1.62 -9.47
C GLY A 153 -14.24 1.19 -8.17
N VAL A 154 -12.97 0.77 -8.22
CA VAL A 154 -12.19 0.39 -7.04
C VAL A 154 -11.21 1.48 -6.66
N TYR A 155 -10.47 2.02 -7.64
CA TYR A 155 -9.39 2.97 -7.39
C TYR A 155 -9.81 4.38 -7.83
N PRO A 156 -10.17 5.28 -6.89
CA PRO A 156 -10.32 6.69 -7.21
C PRO A 156 -9.01 7.32 -7.70
N PHE A 157 -7.85 6.77 -7.30
CA PHE A 157 -6.53 7.26 -7.70
C PHE A 157 -5.73 6.21 -8.49
N ILE A 158 -5.22 6.58 -9.66
CA ILE A 158 -4.25 5.80 -10.44
C ILE A 158 -2.97 6.63 -10.62
N HIS A 159 -1.87 6.20 -10.02
CA HIS A 159 -0.63 6.97 -10.02
C HIS A 159 0.27 6.67 -11.22
N SER A 160 -0.07 5.65 -12.00
CA SER A 160 0.80 5.06 -13.03
C SER A 160 0.37 5.41 -14.46
N LEU A 161 -0.27 6.56 -14.69
CA LEU A 161 -0.69 6.93 -16.04
C LEU A 161 0.53 7.33 -16.86
N ASP A 162 0.88 6.53 -17.88
CA ASP A 162 2.14 6.65 -18.63
C ASP A 162 1.94 6.89 -20.14
N SER A 163 0.68 6.96 -20.61
CA SER A 163 0.39 7.10 -22.03
C SER A 163 -1.01 7.64 -22.30
N LEU A 164 -1.15 8.38 -23.42
CA LEU A 164 -2.44 8.83 -23.92
C LEU A 164 -3.39 7.67 -24.22
N LYS A 165 -2.87 6.57 -24.78
CA LYS A 165 -3.66 5.37 -25.10
C LYS A 165 -4.31 4.76 -23.86
N LEU A 166 -3.59 4.72 -22.73
CA LEU A 166 -4.15 4.26 -21.47
C LEU A 166 -5.21 5.23 -20.95
N ALA A 167 -4.95 6.54 -21.03
CA ALA A 167 -5.90 7.58 -20.62
C ALA A 167 -7.21 7.50 -21.41
N GLN A 168 -7.14 7.42 -22.74
CA GLN A 168 -8.32 7.27 -23.61
C GLN A 168 -9.10 5.98 -23.32
N ARG A 169 -8.41 4.90 -22.95
CA ARG A 169 -9.08 3.65 -22.58
C ARG A 169 -9.79 3.77 -21.23
N LEU A 170 -9.14 4.37 -20.22
CA LEU A 170 -9.75 4.67 -18.92
C LEU A 170 -11.01 5.50 -19.13
N ASP A 171 -10.90 6.59 -19.90
CA ASP A 171 -11.99 7.52 -20.17
C ASP A 171 -13.19 6.82 -20.81
N ARG A 172 -12.95 6.12 -21.93
CA ARG A 172 -13.99 5.41 -22.67
C ARG A 172 -14.70 4.35 -21.83
N LEU A 173 -13.95 3.56 -21.05
CA LEU A 173 -14.54 2.48 -20.25
C LEU A 173 -15.28 3.03 -19.02
N ALA A 174 -14.75 4.08 -18.40
CA ALA A 174 -15.44 4.79 -17.32
C ALA A 174 -16.75 5.43 -17.81
N ALA A 175 -16.75 6.01 -19.02
CA ALA A 175 -17.96 6.55 -19.64
C ALA A 175 -18.96 5.45 -20.00
N ARG A 176 -18.52 4.35 -20.64
CA ARG A 176 -19.37 3.22 -21.03
C ARG A 176 -20.16 2.65 -19.86
N ASP A 177 -19.48 2.44 -18.73
CA ASP A 177 -20.07 1.78 -17.55
C ASP A 177 -20.56 2.78 -16.49
N ASN A 178 -20.56 4.08 -16.84
CA ASN A 178 -20.99 5.17 -15.97
C ASN A 178 -20.27 5.23 -14.60
N TYR A 179 -18.97 4.93 -14.58
CA TYR A 179 -18.14 5.15 -13.42
C TYR A 179 -17.91 6.65 -13.17
N PRO A 180 -17.66 7.07 -11.92
CA PRO A 180 -17.17 8.42 -11.63
C PRO A 180 -15.81 8.66 -12.32
N PRO A 181 -15.43 9.92 -12.54
CA PRO A 181 -14.09 10.25 -13.03
C PRO A 181 -13.00 9.69 -12.11
N VAL A 182 -11.93 9.20 -12.71
CA VAL A 182 -10.76 8.69 -12.00
C VAL A 182 -9.69 9.77 -11.93
N GLU A 183 -9.13 9.97 -10.75
CA GLU A 183 -8.02 10.88 -10.53
C GLU A 183 -6.70 10.19 -10.89
N VAL A 184 -5.89 10.85 -11.72
CA VAL A 184 -4.66 10.28 -12.24
C VAL A 184 -3.45 11.14 -11.94
N LEU A 185 -2.33 10.48 -11.67
CA LEU A 185 -1.01 11.11 -11.69
C LEU A 185 -0.25 10.63 -12.92
N LEU A 186 0.45 11.55 -13.57
CA LEU A 186 1.31 11.22 -14.70
C LEU A 186 2.59 10.59 -14.17
N GLN A 187 2.85 9.34 -14.53
CA GLN A 187 4.10 8.67 -14.17
C GLN A 187 5.21 9.15 -15.10
N CYS A 188 6.23 9.79 -14.53
CA CYS A 188 7.32 10.43 -15.27
C CYS A 188 8.64 9.72 -14.96
N ASN A 189 9.32 9.24 -15.99
CA ASN A 189 10.70 8.77 -15.89
C ASN A 189 11.63 9.98 -16.06
N VAL A 190 11.97 10.65 -14.95
CA VAL A 190 12.86 11.83 -14.95
C VAL A 190 14.31 11.48 -14.63
N SER A 191 14.61 10.22 -14.30
CA SER A 191 15.98 9.74 -14.06
C SER A 191 16.66 9.20 -15.31
N GLY A 192 15.88 8.75 -16.31
CA GLY A 192 16.40 8.16 -17.54
C GLY A 192 16.85 6.70 -17.41
N GLU A 193 16.55 6.06 -16.28
CA GLU A 193 16.82 4.64 -16.11
C GLU A 193 15.82 3.84 -16.97
N ALA A 194 16.31 3.11 -17.96
CA ALA A 194 15.47 2.37 -18.92
C ALA A 194 14.59 1.29 -18.27
N SER A 195 14.92 0.86 -17.05
CA SER A 195 14.13 -0.12 -16.29
C SER A 195 12.84 0.49 -15.70
N LYS A 196 12.74 1.82 -15.65
CA LYS A 196 11.62 2.54 -15.02
C LYS A 196 10.57 2.89 -16.08
N SER A 197 9.31 2.68 -15.73
CA SER A 197 8.18 3.02 -16.60
C SER A 197 7.77 4.49 -16.43
N GLY A 198 7.08 5.02 -17.43
CA GLY A 198 6.51 6.37 -17.42
C GLY A 198 6.71 7.09 -18.75
N PHE A 199 6.27 8.33 -18.80
CA PHE A 199 6.69 9.25 -19.86
C PHE A 199 8.20 9.47 -19.75
N GLU A 200 8.91 9.18 -20.84
CA GLU A 200 10.35 9.39 -20.95
C GLU A 200 10.66 10.89 -20.92
N LEU A 201 11.24 11.35 -19.81
CA LEU A 201 11.40 12.76 -19.49
C LEU A 201 12.79 13.08 -18.91
N ALA A 202 13.78 12.21 -19.02
CA ALA A 202 15.11 12.46 -18.47
C ALA A 202 15.79 13.76 -18.96
N GLN A 203 15.36 14.28 -20.12
CA GLN A 203 15.92 15.48 -20.76
C GLN A 203 14.87 16.59 -20.94
N TRP A 204 13.78 16.56 -20.15
CA TRP A 204 12.61 17.42 -20.37
C TRP A 204 12.95 18.92 -20.37
N SER A 205 14.01 19.34 -19.66
CA SER A 205 14.44 20.72 -19.55
C SER A 205 15.33 21.19 -20.71
N SER A 206 16.01 20.28 -21.41
CA SER A 206 16.96 20.59 -22.49
C SER A 206 16.46 20.19 -23.88
N ASP A 207 15.69 19.10 -23.99
CA ASP A 207 15.11 18.63 -25.25
C ASP A 207 13.73 19.25 -25.48
N LYS A 208 13.70 20.29 -26.32
CA LYS A 208 12.46 21.00 -26.69
C LYS A 208 11.43 20.08 -27.35
N ARG A 209 11.85 19.07 -28.12
CA ARG A 209 10.94 18.17 -28.82
C ARG A 209 10.30 17.20 -27.84
N GLN A 210 11.08 16.62 -26.93
CA GLN A 210 10.56 15.79 -25.85
C GLN A 210 9.52 16.56 -25.03
N TRP A 211 9.84 17.80 -24.65
CA TRP A 211 8.93 18.69 -23.92
C TRP A 211 7.63 18.95 -24.70
N GLN A 212 7.72 19.34 -25.97
CA GLN A 212 6.54 19.62 -26.81
C GLN A 212 5.64 18.39 -26.96
N ASN A 213 6.21 17.21 -27.26
CA ASN A 213 5.44 15.98 -27.40
C ASN A 213 4.72 15.60 -26.09
N PHE A 214 5.39 15.78 -24.95
CA PHE A 214 4.80 15.53 -23.64
C PHE A 214 3.65 16.52 -23.37
N LEU A 215 3.87 17.82 -23.59
CA LEU A 215 2.87 18.85 -23.37
C LEU A 215 1.61 18.65 -24.25
N GLU A 216 1.79 18.32 -25.53
CA GLU A 216 0.69 17.97 -26.44
C GLU A 216 -0.09 16.75 -25.94
N THR A 217 0.60 15.76 -25.39
CA THR A 217 -0.04 14.59 -24.78
C THR A 217 -0.86 14.97 -23.55
N VAL A 218 -0.30 15.80 -22.66
CA VAL A 218 -1.01 16.28 -21.46
C VAL A 218 -2.27 17.05 -21.84
N VAL A 219 -2.19 17.95 -22.84
CA VAL A 219 -3.35 18.70 -23.35
C VAL A 219 -4.42 17.80 -23.95
N GLN A 220 -4.03 16.68 -24.58
CA GLN A 220 -5.00 15.70 -25.07
C GLN A 220 -5.67 14.94 -23.93
N ILE A 221 -4.91 14.54 -22.90
CA ILE A 221 -5.45 13.87 -21.71
C ILE A 221 -6.40 14.81 -20.94
N SER A 222 -6.07 16.11 -20.84
CA SER A 222 -6.88 17.07 -20.09
C SER A 222 -8.25 17.37 -20.71
N ARG A 223 -8.51 16.91 -21.94
CA ARG A 223 -9.80 17.03 -22.63
C ARG A 223 -10.71 15.82 -22.39
N LEU A 224 -10.25 14.82 -21.65
CA LEU A 224 -11.03 13.63 -21.29
C LEU A 224 -11.96 13.95 -20.12
N ASP A 225 -13.17 13.40 -20.15
CA ASP A 225 -14.22 13.73 -19.18
C ASP A 225 -14.12 12.90 -17.89
N LYS A 226 -13.63 11.67 -18.01
CA LYS A 226 -13.57 10.68 -16.92
C LYS A 226 -12.15 10.44 -16.40
N VAL A 227 -11.16 11.18 -16.89
CA VAL A 227 -9.77 11.11 -16.44
C VAL A 227 -9.33 12.50 -16.02
N VAL A 228 -9.05 12.66 -14.73
CA VAL A 228 -8.75 13.97 -14.14
C VAL A 228 -7.31 13.99 -13.63
N ILE A 229 -6.45 14.79 -14.27
CA ILE A 229 -5.07 14.95 -13.85
C ILE A 229 -5.02 15.68 -12.50
N ARG A 230 -4.27 15.11 -11.54
CA ARG A 230 -4.06 15.69 -10.19
C ARG A 230 -2.59 15.95 -9.85
N GLY A 231 -1.66 15.60 -10.72
CA GLY A 231 -0.24 15.75 -10.44
C GLY A 231 0.65 14.74 -11.12
N LEU A 232 1.80 14.51 -10.52
CA LEU A 232 2.89 13.69 -11.06
C LEU A 232 3.27 12.57 -10.11
N MET A 233 3.86 11.52 -10.68
CA MET A 233 4.43 10.41 -9.95
C MET A 233 5.82 10.07 -10.51
N THR A 234 6.75 9.71 -9.64
CA THR A 234 7.99 9.05 -10.07
C THR A 234 8.45 7.99 -9.08
N MET A 235 9.39 7.17 -9.52
CA MET A 235 10.15 6.24 -8.72
C MET A 235 11.63 6.51 -8.94
N ALA A 236 12.36 6.83 -7.88
CA ALA A 236 13.80 6.94 -7.96
C ALA A 236 14.43 5.57 -8.30
N PRO A 237 15.62 5.57 -8.92
CA PRO A 237 16.52 4.42 -8.89
C PRO A 237 16.78 3.97 -7.46
N TRP A 238 17.22 2.72 -7.30
CA TRP A 238 17.69 2.26 -6.00
C TRP A 238 19.12 2.75 -5.79
N PHE A 239 19.41 3.23 -4.57
CA PHE A 239 20.72 3.72 -4.16
C PHE A 239 21.06 3.15 -2.78
N ASP A 240 22.35 2.93 -2.51
CA ASP A 240 22.83 2.59 -1.17
C ASP A 240 22.60 3.74 -0.18
N ASN A 241 22.80 4.98 -0.66
CA ASN A 241 22.53 6.19 0.10
C ASN A 241 21.22 6.84 -0.40
N PRO A 242 20.16 6.90 0.43
CA PRO A 242 18.90 7.53 0.05
C PRO A 242 19.00 8.99 -0.41
N ALA A 243 20.03 9.73 0.01
CA ALA A 243 20.24 11.11 -0.43
C ALA A 243 20.49 11.22 -1.94
N GLU A 244 20.97 10.16 -2.58
CA GLU A 244 21.20 10.11 -4.04
C GLU A 244 19.88 10.08 -4.85
N ALA A 245 18.74 9.82 -4.21
CA ALA A 245 17.42 9.97 -4.84
C ALA A 245 17.02 11.43 -5.05
N ARG A 246 17.62 12.38 -4.31
CA ARG A 246 17.23 13.80 -4.29
C ARG A 246 17.16 14.45 -5.68
N PRO A 247 18.13 14.27 -6.60
CA PRO A 247 18.04 14.87 -7.93
C PRO A 247 16.82 14.40 -8.73
N THR A 248 16.36 13.16 -8.53
CA THR A 248 15.15 12.64 -9.17
C THR A 248 13.92 13.40 -8.67
N PHE A 249 13.81 13.61 -7.35
CA PHE A 249 12.69 14.32 -6.75
C PHE A 249 12.69 15.82 -7.08
N GLN A 250 13.87 16.45 -7.10
CA GLN A 250 14.05 17.83 -7.56
C GLN A 250 13.60 18.01 -9.01
N SER A 251 13.98 17.08 -9.89
CA SER A 251 13.57 17.11 -11.30
C SER A 251 12.04 17.01 -11.45
N LEU A 252 11.39 16.13 -10.68
CA LEU A 252 9.93 16.01 -10.70
C LEU A 252 9.24 17.27 -10.14
N ALA A 253 9.77 17.85 -9.06
CA ALA A 253 9.25 19.09 -8.48
C ALA A 253 9.37 20.28 -9.44
N ALA A 254 10.52 20.42 -10.12
CA ALA A 254 10.73 21.44 -11.15
C ALA A 254 9.81 21.23 -12.36
N LEU A 255 9.61 19.98 -12.79
CA LEU A 255 8.65 19.62 -13.84
C LEU A 255 7.22 20.05 -13.47
N ARG A 256 6.79 19.83 -12.23
CA ARG A 256 5.50 20.31 -11.72
C ARG A 256 5.36 21.82 -11.82
N VAL A 257 6.37 22.58 -11.36
CA VAL A 257 6.34 24.05 -11.42
C VAL A 257 6.24 24.54 -12.87
N ARG A 258 6.95 23.90 -13.79
CA ARG A 258 6.86 24.21 -15.22
C ARG A 258 5.45 23.96 -15.77
N LEU A 259 4.85 22.83 -15.42
CA LEU A 259 3.48 22.48 -15.84
C LEU A 259 2.42 23.42 -15.24
N GLN A 260 2.58 23.85 -13.99
CA GLN A 260 1.69 24.86 -13.37
C GLN A 260 1.73 26.19 -14.12
N THR A 261 2.88 26.56 -14.68
CA THR A 261 3.02 27.79 -15.48
C THR A 261 2.38 27.65 -16.86
N GLU A 262 2.61 26.52 -17.52
CA GLU A 262 2.17 26.29 -18.92
C GLU A 262 0.69 25.85 -19.01
N LEU A 263 0.19 25.14 -17.99
CA LEU A 263 -1.16 24.61 -17.89
C LEU A 263 -1.78 24.96 -16.52
N PRO A 264 -2.00 26.26 -16.21
CA PRO A 264 -2.46 26.72 -14.90
C PRO A 264 -3.92 26.35 -14.58
N HIS A 265 -4.68 25.91 -15.57
CA HIS A 265 -6.07 25.47 -15.42
C HIS A 265 -6.18 24.02 -14.94
N LEU A 266 -5.07 23.26 -14.93
CA LEU A 266 -5.02 21.90 -14.41
C LEU A 266 -4.56 21.87 -12.97
N ASP A 267 -5.01 20.84 -12.26
CA ASP A 267 -4.62 20.62 -10.88
C ASP A 267 -3.32 19.81 -10.83
N TRP A 268 -2.28 20.44 -10.30
CA TRP A 268 -0.96 19.84 -10.10
C TRP A 268 -0.64 19.63 -8.62
N THR A 269 -1.65 19.51 -7.76
CA THR A 269 -1.47 19.43 -6.31
C THR A 269 -0.47 18.34 -5.91
N HIS A 270 -0.57 17.17 -6.53
CA HIS A 270 0.11 15.98 -6.03
C HIS A 270 1.49 15.72 -6.64
N LEU A 271 2.45 15.42 -5.75
CA LEU A 271 3.72 14.77 -6.07
C LEU A 271 3.78 13.43 -5.34
N SER A 272 3.56 12.35 -6.10
CA SER A 272 3.69 10.98 -5.62
C SER A 272 5.11 10.49 -5.82
N MET A 273 5.95 10.61 -4.80
CA MET A 273 7.34 10.20 -4.81
C MET A 273 7.82 9.89 -3.38
N GLY A 274 8.87 9.08 -3.25
CA GLY A 274 9.32 8.56 -1.96
C GLY A 274 8.69 7.23 -1.57
N MET A 275 9.53 6.31 -1.13
CA MET A 275 9.27 4.97 -0.64
C MET A 275 9.99 4.76 0.70
N SER A 276 9.96 3.55 1.23
CA SER A 276 10.43 3.25 2.60
C SER A 276 11.86 3.73 2.93
N ASP A 277 12.74 3.82 1.94
CA ASP A 277 14.16 4.21 2.13
C ASP A 277 14.42 5.70 1.93
N ASP A 278 13.60 6.40 1.15
CA ASP A 278 13.89 7.75 0.64
C ASP A 278 12.74 8.74 0.82
N PHE A 279 11.66 8.37 1.52
CA PHE A 279 10.49 9.25 1.67
C PHE A 279 10.78 10.54 2.44
N GLU A 280 11.73 10.56 3.40
CA GLU A 280 12.10 11.81 4.06
C GLU A 280 12.70 12.82 3.07
N ILE A 281 13.59 12.34 2.19
CA ILE A 281 14.18 13.17 1.13
C ILE A 281 13.09 13.62 0.17
N ALA A 282 12.15 12.74 -0.19
CA ALA A 282 11.02 13.09 -1.04
C ALA A 282 10.14 14.20 -0.42
N ILE A 283 9.85 14.14 0.88
CA ILE A 283 9.06 15.17 1.60
C ILE A 283 9.77 16.51 1.56
N GLU A 284 11.09 16.52 1.82
CA GLU A 284 11.92 17.72 1.73
C GLU A 284 11.88 18.35 0.34
N GLU A 285 11.79 17.53 -0.72
CA GLU A 285 11.67 17.98 -2.11
C GLU A 285 10.23 18.20 -2.58
N GLY A 286 9.26 18.24 -1.66
CA GLY A 286 7.89 18.66 -1.98
C GLY A 286 6.89 17.53 -2.18
N ALA A 287 7.21 16.27 -1.84
CA ALA A 287 6.25 15.18 -1.93
C ALA A 287 4.98 15.48 -1.13
N THR A 288 3.84 15.07 -1.67
CA THR A 288 2.53 15.14 -1.03
C THR A 288 1.92 13.76 -0.84
N LEU A 289 2.42 12.76 -1.56
CA LEU A 289 2.01 11.36 -1.48
C LEU A 289 3.27 10.51 -1.37
N ILE A 290 3.47 9.85 -0.23
CA ILE A 290 4.58 8.90 -0.04
C ILE A 290 4.03 7.48 -0.02
N ARG A 291 4.80 6.51 -0.53
CA ARG A 291 4.34 5.13 -0.74
C ARG A 291 5.17 4.15 0.09
N VAL A 292 4.68 3.80 1.26
CA VAL A 292 5.47 3.06 2.27
C VAL A 292 4.92 1.65 2.45
N GLY A 293 5.80 0.64 2.46
CA GLY A 293 5.39 -0.77 2.63
C GLY A 293 6.24 -1.50 3.68
N ARG A 294 7.49 -1.80 3.34
CA ARG A 294 8.39 -2.64 4.16
C ARG A 294 8.52 -2.17 5.61
N ILE A 295 8.63 -0.86 5.84
CA ILE A 295 8.76 -0.33 7.21
C ILE A 295 7.43 -0.28 7.98
N LEU A 296 6.28 -0.48 7.33
CA LEU A 296 4.97 -0.61 7.98
C LEU A 296 4.66 -2.07 8.32
N PHE A 297 4.95 -2.99 7.39
CA PHE A 297 4.48 -4.38 7.45
C PHE A 297 5.57 -5.43 7.69
N GLY A 298 6.84 -5.02 7.73
CA GLY A 298 8.00 -5.90 7.81
C GLY A 298 8.49 -6.38 6.44
N GLU A 299 9.54 -7.21 6.45
CA GLU A 299 10.02 -7.89 5.26
C GLU A 299 9.03 -8.99 4.82
N ARG A 300 9.04 -9.26 3.51
CA ARG A 300 8.23 -10.33 2.93
C ARG A 300 8.91 -11.66 3.25
N ASN A 301 8.13 -12.65 3.71
CA ASN A 301 8.56 -14.05 3.64
C ASN A 301 8.33 -14.59 2.23
#